data_AF-A0A1F6C006-F1
#
_entry.id   AF-A0A1F6C006-F1
#
_cell.length_a   1.000
_cell.length_b   1.000
_cell.length_c   1.000
_cell.angle_alpha   90.00
_cell.angle_beta   90.00
_cell.angle_gamma   90.00
#
_symmetry.space_group_name_H-M   'P 1'
#
loop_
_entity.id
_entity.type
_entity.pdbx_description
1 polymer ?
#
loop_
_entity_poly.entity_id
_entity_poly.type
_entity_poly.pdbx_seq_one_letter_code
_entity_poly.pdbx_strand_id
1 'polypeptide(L)' 'MTKEASNVETAIQRLEKIVEELSGGDIEVEAGLKKFKEGAELVKFCRNELKTAENEFKKLKTELEEEPAEMKEF' A
#
# COMPACT_ATOMS: atom_id res chain seq x y z
N MET A 1 -14.68 5.42 9.01
CA MET A 1 -13.25 5.17 8.71
C MET A 1 -13.20 3.97 7.76
N THR A 2 -12.74 4.18 6.54
CA THR A 2 -12.72 3.20 5.45
C THR A 2 -11.78 2.05 5.79
N LYS A 3 -12.30 0.83 5.66
CA LYS A 3 -11.70 -0.45 6.11
C LYS A 3 -10.33 -0.79 5.49
N GLU A 4 -9.93 -0.10 4.44
CA GLU A 4 -8.66 -0.33 3.72
C GLU A 4 -7.49 0.50 4.26
N ALA A 5 -7.76 1.75 4.67
CA ALA A 5 -6.74 2.61 5.30
C ALA A 5 -6.20 1.97 6.58
N SER A 6 -7.06 1.29 7.34
CA SER A 6 -6.66 0.56 8.56
C SER A 6 -5.70 -0.59 8.29
N ASN A 7 -5.72 -1.23 7.10
CA ASN A 7 -4.82 -2.34 6.80
C ASN A 7 -3.43 -1.85 6.38
N VAL A 8 -3.34 -0.81 5.56
CA VAL A 8 -2.04 -0.23 5.15
C VAL A 8 -1.33 0.43 6.33
N GLU A 9 -2.05 1.19 7.14
CA GLU A 9 -1.48 1.82 8.34
C GLU A 9 -0.96 0.77 9.33
N THR A 10 -1.72 -0.31 9.57
CA THR A 10 -1.27 -1.43 10.41
C THR A 10 -0.03 -2.12 9.83
N ALA A 11 0.02 -2.31 8.50
CA ALA A 11 1.18 -2.90 7.85
C ALA A 11 2.44 -2.02 7.97
N ILE A 12 2.28 -0.70 7.89
CA ILE A 12 3.37 0.26 8.10
C ILE A 12 3.85 0.23 9.56
N GLN A 13 2.94 0.26 10.53
CA GLN A 13 3.30 0.14 11.96
C GLN A 13 4.04 -1.17 12.26
N ARG A 14 3.64 -2.26 11.59
CA ARG A 14 4.35 -3.53 11.73
C ARG A 14 5.75 -3.48 11.12
N LEU A 15 5.91 -2.82 9.96
CA LEU A 15 7.22 -2.61 9.33
C LEU A 15 8.16 -1.82 10.24
N GLU A 16 7.67 -0.76 10.89
CA GLU A 16 8.46 0.03 11.86
C GLU A 16 8.97 -0.85 13.00
N LYS A 17 8.10 -1.67 13.59
CA LYS A 17 8.49 -2.64 14.63
C LYS A 17 9.53 -3.65 14.14
N ILE A 18 9.40 -4.14 12.90
CA ILE A 18 10.39 -5.06 12.32
C ILE A 18 11.75 -4.37 12.17
N VAL A 19 11.78 -3.11 11.76
CA VAL A 19 13.02 -2.32 11.67
C VAL A 19 13.65 -2.14 13.05
N GLU A 20 12.86 -1.80 14.07
CA GLU A 20 13.35 -1.71 15.45
C GLU A 20 13.95 -3.04 15.92
N GLU A 21 13.22 -4.15 15.76
CA GLU A 21 13.67 -5.50 16.13
C GLU A 21 14.96 -5.92 15.41
N LEU A 22 15.11 -5.59 14.13
CA LEU A 22 16.32 -5.88 13.34
C LEU A 22 17.50 -4.98 13.70
N SER A 23 17.24 -3.74 14.10
CA SER A 23 18.28 -2.76 14.45
C SER A 23 18.88 -2.99 15.84
N GLY A 24 18.20 -3.75 16.70
CA GLY A 24 18.61 -4.02 18.09
C GLY A 24 19.89 -4.84 18.25
N GLY A 25 20.48 -5.37 17.16
CA GLY A 25 21.81 -5.99 17.15
C GLY A 25 21.92 -7.38 17.77
N ASP A 26 20.97 -7.78 18.61
CA ASP A 26 20.97 -9.05 19.36
C ASP A 26 19.91 -10.04 18.84
N ILE A 27 19.78 -10.14 17.52
CA ILE A 27 18.84 -11.05 16.86
C ILE A 27 19.57 -12.25 16.27
N GLU A 28 19.05 -13.44 16.55
CA GLU A 28 19.56 -14.67 15.94
C GLU A 28 19.32 -14.65 14.42
N VAL A 29 20.28 -15.14 13.63
CA VAL A 29 20.25 -15.07 12.15
C VAL A 29 18.95 -15.66 11.57
N GLU A 30 18.47 -16.79 12.10
CA GLU A 30 17.23 -17.42 11.62
C GLU A 30 16.00 -16.55 11.93
N ALA A 31 15.97 -15.92 13.11
CA ALA A 31 14.92 -14.99 13.49
C ALA A 31 14.95 -13.72 12.61
N GLY A 32 16.14 -13.17 12.36
CA GLY A 32 16.33 -12.03 11.46
C GLY A 32 15.84 -12.33 10.04
N LEU A 33 16.11 -13.53 9.51
CA LEU A 33 15.63 -13.95 8.20
C LEU A 33 14.09 -14.04 8.15
N LYS A 34 13.45 -14.53 9.22
CA LYS A 34 11.98 -14.57 9.32
C LYS A 34 11.39 -13.16 9.32
N LYS A 35 11.96 -12.24 10.09
CA LYS A 35 11.54 -10.82 10.16
C LYS A 35 11.73 -10.09 8.83
N PHE A 36 12.83 -10.35 8.13
CA PHE A 36 13.05 -9.80 6.79
C PHE A 36 12.00 -10.27 5.79
N LYS A 37 11.68 -11.58 5.78
CA LYS A 37 10.62 -12.13 4.91
C LYS A 37 9.27 -11.51 5.21
N GLU A 38 8.93 -11.37 6.49
CA GLU A 38 7.70 -10.69 6.93
C GLU A 38 7.66 -9.24 6.41
N GLY A 39 8.74 -8.48 6.58
CA GLY A 39 8.84 -7.12 6.06
C GLY A 39 8.70 -7.04 4.54
N ALA A 40 9.32 -7.96 3.80
CA ALA A 40 9.21 -8.00 2.35
C ALA A 40 7.75 -8.21 1.87
N GLU A 41 7.01 -9.10 2.53
CA GLU A 41 5.60 -9.32 2.22
C GLU A 41 4.72 -8.11 2.59
N LEU A 42 5.00 -7.45 3.72
CA LEU A 42 4.28 -6.23 4.12
C LEU A 42 4.51 -5.07 3.13
N VAL A 43 5.74 -4.87 2.66
CA VAL A 43 6.05 -3.87 1.62
C VAL A 43 5.30 -4.18 0.32
N LYS A 44 5.28 -5.44 -0.08
CA LYS A 44 4.56 -5.88 -1.27
C LYS A 44 3.05 -5.65 -1.14
N PHE A 45 2.48 -5.96 0.02
CA PHE A 45 1.09 -5.67 0.35
C PHE A 45 0.79 -4.18 0.20
N CYS A 46 1.54 -3.30 0.88
CA CYS A 46 1.31 -1.86 0.82
C CYS A 46 1.38 -1.30 -0.60
N ARG A 47 2.36 -1.76 -1.42
CA ARG A 47 2.48 -1.35 -2.82
C ARG A 47 1.26 -1.75 -3.66
N ASN A 48 0.70 -2.93 -3.41
CA ASN A 48 -0.49 -3.38 -4.13
C ASN A 48 -1.71 -2.53 -3.77
N GLU A 49 -1.93 -2.26 -2.49
CA GLU A 49 -3.06 -1.42 -2.03
C GLU A 49 -2.97 -0.01 -2.62
N LEU A 50 -1.78 0.61 -2.58
CA LEU A 50 -1.56 1.93 -3.17
C LEU A 50 -1.80 1.94 -4.68
N LYS A 51 -1.39 0.88 -5.39
CA LYS A 51 -1.65 0.74 -6.82
C LYS A 51 -3.14 0.58 -7.13
N THR A 52 -3.88 -0.15 -6.30
CA THR A 52 -5.34 -0.27 -6.42
C THR A 52 -6.00 1.10 -6.25
N ALA A 53 -5.65 1.83 -5.20
CA ALA A 53 -6.17 3.17 -4.95
C ALA A 53 -5.83 4.15 -6.09
N GLU A 54 -4.60 4.12 -6.62
CA GLU A 54 -4.20 4.94 -7.76
C GLU A 54 -5.04 4.62 -9.02
N ASN A 55 -5.32 3.34 -9.28
CA ASN A 55 -6.13 2.92 -10.42
C ASN A 55 -7.58 3.38 -10.28
N GLU A 56 -8.17 3.28 -9.09
CA GLU A 56 -9.52 3.79 -8.83
C GLU A 56 -9.59 5.31 -9.03
N PHE A 57 -8.59 6.04 -8.53
CA PHE A 57 -8.51 7.48 -8.74
C PHE A 57 -8.41 7.85 -10.22
N LYS A 58 -7.62 7.11 -11.02
CA LYS A 58 -7.54 7.32 -12.47
C LYS A 58 -8.87 7.08 -13.16
N LYS A 59 -9.60 6.02 -12.81
CA LYS A 59 -10.93 5.73 -13.36
C LYS A 59 -11.92 6.85 -13.06
N LEU A 60 -12.02 7.23 -11.78
CA LEU A 60 -12.86 8.36 -11.34
C LEU A 60 -12.51 9.64 -12.07
N LYS A 61 -11.22 9.94 -12.25
CA LYS A 61 -10.77 11.10 -13.02
C LYS A 61 -11.26 11.05 -14.47
N THR A 62 -11.14 9.91 -15.14
CA THR A 62 -11.65 9.73 -16.51
C THR A 62 -13.17 9.91 -16.58
N GLU A 63 -13.92 9.31 -15.65
CA GLU A 63 -15.39 9.46 -15.58
C GLU A 63 -15.83 10.92 -15.35
N LEU A 64 -15.06 11.70 -14.58
CA LEU A 64 -15.34 13.12 -14.32
C LEU A 64 -14.91 14.04 -15.48
N GLU A 65 -13.91 13.63 -16.27
CA GLU A 65 -13.41 14.37 -17.43
C GLU A 65 -14.18 14.07 -18.73
N GLU A 66 -14.99 13.01 -18.76
CA GLU A 66 -15.97 12.76 -19.83
C GLU A 66 -17.18 13.71 -19.69
N GLU A 67 -17.08 14.90 -20.27
CA GLU A 67 -18.28 15.68 -20.61
C GLU A 67 -19.13 14.87 -21.62
N PRO A 68 -20.47 14.83 -21.47
CA PRO A 68 -21.33 14.14 -22.42
C PRO A 68 -21.04 14.65 -23.83
N ALA A 69 -20.76 13.73 -24.75
CA ALA A 69 -20.50 13.99 -26.16
C ALA A 69 -21.74 14.49 -26.94
N GLU A 70 -22.63 15.25 -26.28
CA GLU A 70 -23.82 15.89 -26.84
C GLU A 70 -23.57 17.40 -26.94
N MET A 71 -22.57 17.80 -27.72
CA MET A 71 -22.53 19.14 -28.36
C MET A 71 -21.44 19.13 -29.45
N LYS A 72 -21.56 18.19 -30.39
CA LYS A 72 -21.10 18.42 -31.76
C LYS A 72 -22.33 18.67 -32.62
N GLU A 73 -23.05 19.74 -32.32
CA GLU A 73 -23.88 20.38 -33.34
C GLU A 73 -22.98 21.31 -34.16
N PHE A 74 -23.26 21.30 -35.47
CA PHE A 74 -22.61 21.98 -36.61
C PHE A 74 -21.49 21.20 -37.31
#